data_AF-R7VG84-F1
#
_entry.id   AF-R7VG84-F1
#
_cell.length_a   1.000
_cell.length_b   1.000
_cell.length_c   1.000
_cell.angle_alpha   90.00
_cell.angle_beta   90.00
_cell.angle_gamma   90.00
#
_symmetry.space_group_name_H-M   'P 1'
#
loop_
_entity.id
_entity.type
_entity.pdbx_description
1 polymer ?
#
loop_
_entity_poly.entity_id
_entity_poly.type
_entity_poly.pdbx_seq_one_letter_code
_entity_poly.pdbx_strand_id
1 'polypeptide(L)'
;NSGGDQRCGFYLFCRLGNSGGDHRCGFYLFCRLGNSGGDHRCGFYLFCRLGNSGGDQRCGFYLFCRLGNSGGDHRCGCYLFCRFSKSGGDQRCGCYLFCFFS
;
A
#
# COMPACT_ATOMS: atom_id res chain seq x y z
N ASN A 1 -19.02 -9.60 -1.03
CA ASN A 1 -18.33 -8.51 -1.73
C ASN A 1 -19.04 -7.21 -1.44
N SER A 2 -18.66 -6.55 -0.34
CA SER A 2 -19.20 -5.25 0.05
C SER A 2 -18.17 -4.19 -0.38
N GLY A 3 -18.21 -3.81 -1.65
CA GLY A 3 -17.39 -2.73 -2.17
C GLY A 3 -18.02 -1.40 -1.81
N GLY A 4 -17.62 -0.84 -0.67
CA GLY A 4 -18.05 0.48 -0.23
C GLY A 4 -16.86 1.42 -0.18
N ASP A 5 -17.03 2.65 -0.64
CA ASP A 5 -16.04 3.70 -0.54
C ASP A 5 -15.80 4.06 0.92
N GLN A 6 -14.60 3.84 1.41
CA GLN A 6 -14.24 4.16 2.80
C GLN A 6 -13.33 5.38 2.84
N ARG A 7 -13.73 6.39 3.60
CA ARG A 7 -12.95 7.60 3.86
C ARG A 7 -12.74 7.78 5.34
N CYS A 8 -11.48 7.84 5.77
CA CYS A 8 -11.13 8.18 7.15
C CYS A 8 -9.95 9.15 7.20
N GLY A 9 -9.86 9.93 8.28
CA GLY A 9 -8.72 10.81 8.49
C GLY A 9 -7.48 10.05 8.96
N PHE A 10 -7.67 9.13 9.91
CA PHE A 10 -6.59 8.42 10.57
C PHE A 10 -7.04 7.01 10.98
N TYR A 11 -6.16 6.04 10.82
CA TYR A 11 -6.30 4.72 11.42
C TYR A 11 -5.03 4.35 12.19
N LEU A 12 -5.23 3.85 13.40
CA LEU A 12 -4.15 3.27 14.19
C LEU A 12 -3.76 1.89 13.64
N PHE A 13 -4.76 1.04 13.42
CA PHE A 13 -4.58 -0.28 12.84
C PHE A 13 -5.62 -0.49 11.74
N CYS A 14 -5.16 -0.92 10.57
CA CYS A 14 -6.01 -1.31 9.48
C CYS A 14 -5.56 -2.63 8.89
N ARG A 15 -6.52 -3.53 8.69
CA ARG A 15 -6.32 -4.77 7.94
C ARG A 15 -7.40 -4.85 6.87
N LEU A 16 -6.96 -4.75 5.62
CA LEU A 16 -7.79 -4.89 4.45
C LEU A 16 -7.45 -6.24 3.81
N GLY A 17 -8.45 -7.10 3.64
CA GLY A 17 -8.29 -8.41 3.01
C GLY A 17 -9.52 -8.74 2.17
N ASN A 18 -9.30 -9.26 0.95
CA ASN A 18 -10.34 -9.60 -0.03
C ASN A 18 -11.46 -8.56 -0.13
N SER A 19 -11.08 -7.29 -0.20
CA SER A 19 -11.98 -6.18 -0.53
C SER A 19 -11.74 -5.72 -1.97
N GLY A 20 -12.82 -5.65 -2.73
CA GLY A 20 -12.90 -4.86 -3.96
C GLY A 20 -13.68 -3.60 -3.63
N GLY A 21 -12.99 -2.48 -3.45
CA GLY A 21 -13.57 -1.20 -3.08
C GLY A 21 -12.49 -0.13 -2.92
N ASP A 22 -12.88 1.13 -3.01
CA ASP A 22 -11.95 2.26 -2.94
C ASP A 22 -11.76 2.70 -1.48
N HIS A 23 -10.50 2.75 -1.04
CA HIS A 23 -10.15 3.17 0.30
C HIS A 23 -9.29 4.43 0.26
N ARG A 24 -9.76 5.49 0.92
CA ARG A 24 -9.02 6.75 1.07
C ARG A 24 -8.77 7.06 2.53
N CYS A 25 -7.51 7.25 2.91
CA CYS A 25 -7.15 7.69 4.24
C CYS A 25 -6.11 8.82 4.23
N GLY A 26 -6.11 9.67 5.24
CA GLY A 26 -5.01 10.60 5.47
C GLY A 26 -3.75 9.88 5.95
N PHE A 27 -3.88 9.07 7.00
CA PHE A 27 -2.75 8.46 7.68
C PHE A 27 -3.07 7.06 8.23
N TYR A 28 -2.10 6.15 8.11
CA TYR A 28 -2.12 4.88 8.84
C TYR A 28 -0.83 4.70 9.65
N LEU A 29 -0.99 4.32 10.92
CA LEU A 29 0.15 3.90 11.72
C LEU A 29 0.59 2.49 11.32
N PHE A 30 -0.34 1.54 11.35
CA PHE A 30 -0.12 0.17 10.92
C PHE A 30 -1.18 -0.25 9.89
N CYS A 31 -0.73 -0.63 8.70
CA CYS A 31 -1.60 -1.17 7.68
C CYS A 31 -1.08 -2.51 7.15
N ARG A 32 -2.02 -3.45 6.99
CA ARG A 32 -1.80 -4.70 6.26
C ARG A 32 -2.84 -4.85 5.17
N LEU A 33 -2.35 -4.89 3.94
CA LEU A 33 -3.13 -5.06 2.72
C LEU A 33 -2.86 -6.46 2.17
N GLY A 34 -3.90 -7.29 2.14
CA GLY A 34 -3.88 -8.62 1.52
C GLY A 34 -4.31 -8.57 0.05
N ASN A 35 -4.84 -9.70 -0.47
CA ASN A 35 -5.52 -9.77 -1.78
C ASN A 35 -6.60 -8.69 -1.85
N SER A 36 -6.27 -7.54 -2.43
CA SER A 36 -7.21 -6.47 -2.74
C SER A 36 -7.12 -6.18 -4.23
N GLY A 37 -8.28 -6.04 -4.85
CA GLY A 37 -8.44 -5.64 -6.26
C GLY A 37 -8.99 -4.23 -6.43
N GLY A 38 -9.14 -3.47 -5.34
CA GLY A 38 -9.65 -2.09 -5.37
C GLY A 38 -8.55 -1.02 -5.21
N ASP A 39 -8.91 0.24 -5.43
CA ASP A 39 -7.97 1.36 -5.40
C ASP A 39 -7.73 1.88 -3.98
N HIS A 40 -6.46 2.03 -3.61
CA HIS A 40 -6.09 2.48 -2.27
C HIS A 40 -5.29 3.76 -2.35
N ARG A 41 -5.80 4.83 -1.72
CA ARG A 41 -5.11 6.13 -1.65
C ARG A 41 -4.83 6.52 -0.21
N CYS A 42 -3.58 6.82 0.09
CA CYS A 42 -3.17 7.31 1.40
C CYS A 42 -2.24 8.52 1.29
N GLY A 43 -2.29 9.42 2.26
CA GLY A 43 -1.25 10.42 2.44
C GLY A 43 0.05 9.80 2.95
N PHE A 44 -0.03 9.07 4.07
CA PHE A 44 1.14 8.57 4.79
C PHE A 44 0.91 7.22 5.47
N TYR A 45 1.91 6.34 5.39
CA TYR A 45 1.99 5.12 6.20
C TYR A 45 3.28 5.10 7.02
N LEU A 46 3.16 4.82 8.31
CA LEU A 46 4.34 4.55 9.12
C LEU A 46 4.84 3.12 8.89
N PHE A 47 3.97 2.14 9.05
CA PHE A 47 4.27 0.74 8.77
C PHE A 47 3.23 0.15 7.83
N CYS A 48 3.67 -0.27 6.65
CA CYS A 48 2.81 -0.94 5.69
C CYS A 48 3.38 -2.30 5.28
N ARG A 49 2.49 -3.29 5.23
CA ARG A 49 2.78 -4.59 4.60
C ARG A 49 1.74 -4.87 3.52
N LEU A 50 2.25 -5.06 2.32
CA LEU A 50 1.50 -5.31 1.10
C LEU A 50 1.78 -6.76 0.68
N GLY A 51 0.73 -7.57 0.61
CA GLY A 51 0.78 -8.92 0.05
C GLY A 51 0.50 -8.91 -1.46
N ASN A 52 0.01 -10.05 -1.96
CA ASN A 52 -0.62 -10.12 -3.27
C ASN A 52 -1.72 -9.06 -3.33
N SER A 53 -1.54 -8.01 -4.12
CA SER A 53 -2.61 -7.12 -4.52
C SER A 53 -2.60 -7.02 -6.04
N GLY A 54 -3.80 -6.94 -6.61
CA GLY A 54 -4.02 -6.75 -8.05
C GLY A 54 -4.61 -5.38 -8.38
N GLY A 55 -4.94 -4.56 -7.39
CA GLY A 55 -5.45 -3.20 -7.57
C GLY A 55 -4.36 -2.11 -7.49
N ASP A 56 -4.76 -0.88 -7.80
CA ASP A 56 -3.87 0.28 -7.82
C ASP A 56 -3.68 0.88 -6.43
N GLN A 57 -2.43 1.18 -6.10
CA GLN A 57 -2.09 1.81 -4.83
C GLN A 57 -1.34 3.11 -5.03
N ARG A 58 -1.81 4.17 -4.35
CA ARG A 58 -1.17 5.49 -4.34
C ARG A 58 -0.90 5.94 -2.93
N CYS A 59 0.35 6.27 -2.64
CA CYS A 59 0.74 6.88 -1.37
C CYS A 59 1.62 8.11 -1.58
N GLY A 60 1.48 9.11 -0.71
CA GLY A 60 2.46 10.19 -0.62
C GLY A 60 3.79 9.70 -0.05
N PHE A 61 3.75 9.01 1.09
CA PHE A 61 4.96 8.61 1.81
C PHE A 61 4.80 7.30 2.59
N TYR A 62 5.85 6.48 2.58
CA TYR A 62 6.01 5.36 3.50
C TYR A 62 7.30 5.49 4.31
N LEU A 63 7.20 5.35 5.63
CA LEU A 63 8.39 5.22 6.46
C LEU A 63 8.98 3.81 6.33
N PHE A 64 8.17 2.79 6.60
CA PHE A 64 8.53 1.39 6.42
C PHE A 64 7.50 0.68 5.56
N CYS A 65 7.97 0.12 4.45
CA CYS A 65 7.12 -0.64 3.55
C CYS A 65 7.74 -2.00 3.22
N ARG A 66 6.91 -3.04 3.26
CA ARG A 66 7.26 -4.36 2.74
C ARG A 66 6.24 -4.76 1.68
N LEU A 67 6.69 -4.91 0.45
CA LEU A 67 5.90 -5.44 -0.66
C LEU A 67 6.31 -6.89 -0.92
N GLY A 68 5.33 -7.78 -0.92
CA GLY A 68 5.46 -9.15 -1.42
C GLY A 68 5.19 -9.25 -2.92
N ASN A 69 4.91 -10.47 -3.40
CA ASN A 69 4.32 -10.66 -4.73
C ASN A 69 3.14 -9.71 -4.87
N SER A 70 3.18 -8.83 -5.86
CA SER A 70 2.07 -7.97 -6.23
C SER A 70 1.99 -7.96 -7.75
N GLY A 71 0.77 -8.04 -8.27
CA GLY A 71 0.48 -7.97 -9.71
C GLY A 71 -0.11 -6.63 -10.12
N GLY A 72 -0.45 -5.76 -9.17
CA GLY A 72 -1.03 -4.44 -9.42
C GLY A 72 -0.02 -3.29 -9.31
N ASP A 73 -0.44 -2.11 -9.78
CA ASP A 73 0.40 -0.92 -9.86
C ASP A 73 0.56 -0.25 -8.50
N HIS A 74 1.81 0.01 -8.11
CA HIS A 74 2.12 0.76 -6.90
C HIS A 74 2.83 2.06 -7.22
N ARG A 75 2.21 3.19 -6.85
CA ARG A 75 2.81 4.51 -6.97
C ARG A 75 3.01 5.14 -5.61
N CYS A 76 4.23 5.60 -5.36
CA CYS A 76 4.56 6.30 -4.13
C CYS A 76 5.34 7.59 -4.41
N GLY A 77 5.13 8.63 -3.61
CA GLY A 77 6.02 9.80 -3.60
C GLY A 77 7.42 9.39 -3.14
N CYS A 78 7.58 9.03 -1.86
CA CYS A 78 8.85 8.54 -1.31
C CYS A 78 8.70 7.32 -0.38
N TYR A 79 9.71 6.46 -0.37
CA TYR A 79 9.95 5.49 0.70
C TYR A 79 11.22 5.84 1.47
N LEU A 80 11.15 5.82 2.80
CA LEU A 80 12.37 5.85 3.61
C LEU A 80 13.02 4.47 3.65
N PHE A 81 12.25 3.44 3.99
CA PHE A 81 12.69 2.04 3.98
C PHE A 81 11.70 1.18 3.20
N CYS A 82 12.16 0.55 2.12
CA CYS A 82 11.40 -0.44 1.36
C CYS A 82 12.08 -1.80 1.35
N ARG A 83 11.26 -2.85 1.39
CA ARG A 83 11.67 -4.20 1.02
C ARG A 83 10.70 -4.75 -0.02
N PHE A 84 11.22 -5.04 -1.20
CA PHE A 84 10.48 -5.70 -2.27
C PHE A 84 10.89 -7.17 -2.34
N SER A 85 9.91 -8.05 -2.43
CA SER A 85 10.07 -9.41 -2.93
C SER A 85 9.47 -9.49 -4.31
N LYS A 86 9.89 -10.47 -5.14
CA LYS A 86 9.40 -10.73 -6.52
C LYS A 86 8.08 -10.05 -6.80
N SER A 87 8.03 -9.10 -7.72
CA SER A 87 6.81 -8.40 -8.12
C SER A 87 6.58 -8.63 -9.60
N GLY A 88 5.30 -8.80 -9.98
CA GLY A 88 4.88 -8.94 -11.38
C GLY A 88 4.23 -7.67 -11.95
N GLY A 89 3.82 -6.73 -11.08
CA GLY A 89 3.24 -5.44 -11.49
C GLY A 89 4.25 -4.31 -11.58
N ASP A 90 3.79 -3.10 -11.93
CA ASP A 90 4.63 -1.90 -12.02
C ASP A 90 4.79 -1.22 -10.64
N GLN A 91 6.04 -0.99 -10.21
CA GLN A 91 6.33 -0.16 -9.03
C GLN A 91 7.01 1.15 -9.44
N ARG A 92 6.35 2.27 -9.16
CA ARG A 92 6.88 3.61 -9.42
C ARG A 92 7.03 4.37 -8.10
N CYS A 93 8.21 4.93 -7.88
CA CYS A 93 8.41 5.87 -6.79
C CYS A 93 9.28 7.05 -7.23
N GLY A 94 9.03 8.22 -6.65
CA GLY A 94 9.88 9.38 -6.87
C GLY A 94 11.22 9.27 -6.14
N CYS A 95 11.25 8.63 -4.96
CA CYS A 95 12.40 8.64 -4.06
C CYS A 95 12.46 7.36 -3.21
N TYR A 96 13.66 6.80 -3.09
CA TYR A 96 13.97 5.75 -2.13
C TYR A 96 15.21 6.16 -1.34
N LEU A 97 15.16 6.12 -0.01
CA LEU A 97 16.38 6.31 0.79
C LEU A 97 17.09 4.98 1.01
N PHE A 98 16.35 3.95 1.44
CA PHE A 98 16.87 2.60 1.62
C PHE A 98 15.91 1.60 0.98
N CYS A 99 16.42 0.80 0.04
CA CYS A 99 15.64 -0.26 -0.57
C CYS A 99 16.35 -1.59 -0.64
N PHE A 100 15.65 -2.64 -0.26
CA PHE A 100 16.14 -4.00 -0.23
C PHE A 100 15.29 -4.88 -1.15
N PHE A 101 15.95 -5.65 -2.01
CA PHE A 101 15.31 -6.66 -2.84
C PHE A 101 15.64 -8.05 -2.26
N SER A 102 14.64 -8.92 -2.17
CA SER A 102 14.78 -10.32 -1.72
C SER A 102 14.19 -11.29 -2.72
#